data_AF-A0A963ILL0-F1
#
_entry.id   AF-A0A963ILL0-F1
#
_cell.length_a   1.000
_cell.length_b   1.000
_cell.length_c   1.000
_cell.angle_alpha   90.00
_cell.angle_beta   90.00
_cell.angle_gamma   90.00
#
_symmetry.space_group_name_H-M   'P 1'
#
loop_
_entity.id
_entity.type
_entity.pdbx_description
1 polymer ?
#
loop_
_entity_poly.entity_id
_entity_poly.type
_entity_poly.pdbx_seq_one_letter_code
_entity_poly.pdbx_strand_id
1 'polypeptide(L)'
;HNKANSYYNPDDDGYRNSNLSANFSGRWAAGQEIGVNLLASDGTNRYDGNDFSSLGAAKNYNSQQTIGSYSIYSRNRLNQVWTSTVRLGRSTDAAKDYAGSVRTGTFRTDADIASWQNDIVLPVGEALLAAEYTKQEVSGSTDYTVTERTIRSLLAGWNADIEKHRLQFNVRRDDNSQFGDETTGSASYGYQFTPEWRAHVSYGTAFRAPTFNELYFPPSAFFAGGNPDLKPEKAKNTEVGANWERGAHRLSAVFYNNDITDLIEFRPPTYAPVNVSSALLRGATLTYDGRFSEWGLGVVLDFLDPRNEEDGPNKGNRLARRADQQMSSYVSRTFGKLDLRAEWQLVGNRYDDPANRNLLGGYGLVNLYADYRLQRDWALFVRANNIFDKYYETIDNYATAGANVFVGVRYAPR
;
A
#
# COMPACT_ATOMS: atom_id res chain seq x y z
N HIS A 1 -12.14 4.99 20.70
CA HIS A 1 -12.17 3.96 21.77
C HIS A 1 -13.37 3.04 21.59
N ASN A 2 -13.19 1.72 21.76
CA ASN A 2 -14.31 0.80 21.95
C ASN A 2 -14.80 0.94 23.40
N LYS A 3 -15.78 1.82 23.62
CA LYS A 3 -16.37 2.10 24.95
C LYS A 3 -17.11 0.91 25.56
N ALA A 4 -17.28 -0.19 24.82
CA ALA A 4 -17.91 -1.42 25.30
C ALA A 4 -16.90 -2.42 25.88
N ASN A 5 -15.59 -2.22 25.68
CA ASN A 5 -14.56 -3.03 26.33
C ASN A 5 -14.33 -2.51 27.77
N SER A 6 -14.41 -3.37 28.78
CA SER A 6 -14.23 -2.98 30.19
C SER A 6 -12.78 -2.68 30.60
N TYR A 7 -11.81 -2.95 29.73
CA TYR A 7 -10.37 -2.86 30.02
C TYR A 7 -9.66 -1.70 29.29
N TYR A 8 -10.39 -0.73 28.72
CA TYR A 8 -9.80 0.42 28.02
C TYR A 8 -9.35 1.53 28.98
N ASN A 9 -8.37 2.32 28.57
CA ASN A 9 -7.99 3.53 29.28
C ASN A 9 -8.91 4.68 28.82
N PRO A 10 -9.56 5.41 29.72
CA PRO A 10 -10.48 6.47 29.34
C PRO A 10 -9.79 7.77 28.88
N ASP A 11 -8.49 7.76 28.59
CA ASP A 11 -7.78 8.95 28.12
C ASP A 11 -7.89 9.16 26.60
N ASP A 12 -7.60 10.39 26.19
CA ASP A 12 -7.58 10.74 24.77
C ASP A 12 -6.22 10.35 24.16
N ASP A 13 -6.24 9.33 23.31
CA ASP A 13 -5.08 8.88 22.54
C ASP A 13 -4.72 9.90 21.45
N GLY A 14 -3.59 10.59 21.66
CA GLY A 14 -3.08 11.58 20.73
C GLY A 14 -2.22 11.00 19.61
N TYR A 15 -2.37 11.55 18.40
CA TYR A 15 -1.47 11.35 17.27
C TYR A 15 -0.80 12.67 16.87
N ARG A 16 0.51 12.64 16.63
CA ARG A 16 1.28 13.75 16.07
C ARG A 16 2.18 13.22 14.96
N ASN A 17 2.29 13.96 13.86
CA ASN A 17 3.25 13.65 12.82
C ASN A 17 3.81 14.93 12.18
N SER A 18 5.12 14.98 11.99
CA SER A 18 5.85 16.06 11.34
C SER A 18 6.58 15.48 10.14
N ASN A 19 6.35 16.04 8.95
CA ASN A 19 6.90 15.51 7.70
C ASN A 19 7.63 16.60 6.92
N LEU A 20 8.75 16.23 6.30
CA LEU A 20 9.50 17.02 5.35
C LEU A 20 9.81 16.15 4.13
N SER A 21 9.48 16.64 2.94
CA SER A 21 9.95 16.08 1.68
C SER A 21 10.59 17.18 0.84
N ALA A 22 11.69 16.84 0.18
CA ALA A 22 12.39 17.75 -0.70
C ALA A 22 12.95 17.02 -1.91
N ASN A 23 12.88 17.67 -3.07
CA ASN A 23 13.51 17.24 -4.30
C ASN A 23 14.30 18.42 -4.88
N PHE A 24 15.57 18.17 -5.19
CA PHE A 24 16.42 19.13 -5.87
C PHE A 24 16.98 18.46 -7.11
N SER A 25 16.85 19.08 -8.27
CA SER A 25 17.47 18.59 -9.49
C SER A 25 18.06 19.75 -10.29
N GLY A 26 19.12 19.46 -11.02
CA GLY A 26 19.81 20.43 -11.85
C GLY A 26 20.41 19.78 -13.08
N ARG A 27 20.49 20.54 -14.17
CA ARG A 27 21.20 20.13 -15.39
C ARG A 27 22.64 20.63 -15.33
N TRP A 28 23.58 19.71 -15.15
CA TRP A 28 25.00 20.03 -14.97
C TRP A 28 25.76 20.08 -16.29
N ALA A 29 25.29 19.32 -17.28
CA ALA A 29 25.77 19.33 -18.65
C ALA A 29 24.61 19.07 -19.62
N ALA A 30 24.86 19.26 -20.92
CA ALA A 30 23.87 18.95 -21.94
C ALA A 30 23.49 17.45 -21.87
N GLY A 31 22.21 17.16 -21.63
CA GLY A 31 21.71 15.79 -21.51
C GLY A 31 21.97 15.11 -20.16
N GLN A 32 22.56 15.79 -19.17
CA GLN A 32 22.78 15.26 -17.83
C GLN A 32 21.98 16.03 -16.79
N GLU A 33 21.21 15.30 -15.99
CA GLU A 33 20.53 15.78 -14.79
C GLU A 33 21.05 15.02 -13.57
N ILE A 34 21.37 15.76 -12.51
CA ILE A 34 21.67 15.17 -11.19
C ILE A 34 20.61 15.70 -10.23
N GLY A 35 20.06 14.81 -9.43
CA GLY A 35 19.10 15.19 -8.42
C GLY A 35 19.25 14.43 -7.11
N VAL A 36 18.69 15.03 -6.07
CA VAL A 36 18.66 14.54 -4.70
C VAL A 36 17.21 14.54 -4.22
N ASN A 37 16.80 13.44 -3.61
CA ASN A 37 15.51 13.32 -2.93
C ASN A 37 15.75 13.13 -1.44
N LEU A 38 14.93 13.78 -0.62
CA LEU A 38 14.93 13.66 0.83
C LEU A 38 13.49 13.46 1.32
N LEU A 39 13.32 12.56 2.28
CA LEU A 39 12.12 12.38 3.07
C LEU A 39 12.52 12.23 4.54
N ALA A 40 11.83 12.94 5.42
CA ALA A 40 11.91 12.76 6.85
C ALA A 40 10.51 12.86 7.46
N SER A 41 10.17 11.92 8.31
CA SER A 41 8.90 11.86 9.03
C SER A 41 9.19 11.48 10.47
N ASP A 42 8.61 12.21 11.40
CA ASP A 42 8.66 11.93 12.83
C ASP A 42 7.24 11.94 13.39
N GLY A 43 6.79 10.77 13.84
CA GLY A 43 5.45 10.50 14.31
C GLY A 43 5.44 10.00 15.74
N THR A 44 4.39 10.34 16.48
CA THR A 44 4.05 9.71 17.76
C THR A 44 2.60 9.28 17.70
N ASN A 45 2.36 8.01 17.99
CA ASN A 45 1.02 7.44 18.14
C ASN A 45 0.84 6.96 19.58
N ARG A 46 -0.14 7.49 20.29
CA ARG A 46 -0.58 6.95 21.58
C ARG A 46 -1.70 5.96 21.34
N TYR A 47 -1.72 4.89 22.12
CA TYR A 47 -2.74 3.87 22.01
C TYR A 47 -2.92 3.14 23.34
N ASP A 48 -4.12 2.62 23.52
CA ASP A 48 -4.42 1.60 24.51
C ASP A 48 -3.88 0.24 24.06
N GLY A 49 -2.97 -0.31 24.86
CA GLY A 49 -2.48 -1.68 24.70
C GLY A 49 -2.98 -2.54 25.86
N ASN A 50 -3.60 -3.67 25.55
CA ASN A 50 -3.81 -4.71 26.57
C ASN A 50 -2.52 -5.52 26.68
N ASP A 51 -1.83 -5.46 27.82
CA ASP A 51 -0.66 -6.33 28.11
C ASP A 51 -1.08 -7.76 28.50
N PHE A 52 -2.37 -8.08 28.34
CA PHE A 52 -3.01 -9.34 28.71
C PHE A 52 -2.78 -9.70 30.20
N SER A 53 -2.42 -8.72 31.03
CA SER A 53 -2.37 -8.87 32.47
C SER A 53 -3.76 -8.72 33.09
N SER A 54 -3.91 -9.18 34.34
CA SER A 54 -5.14 -9.00 35.12
C SER A 54 -5.47 -7.52 35.39
N LEU A 55 -4.58 -6.58 35.05
CA LEU A 55 -4.76 -5.14 35.20
C LEU A 55 -5.34 -4.45 33.94
N GLY A 56 -5.49 -5.15 32.81
CA GLY A 56 -6.05 -4.59 31.57
C GLY A 56 -5.17 -3.52 30.90
N ALA A 57 -5.74 -2.69 30.01
CA ALA A 57 -5.03 -1.58 29.35
C ALA A 57 -4.78 -0.37 30.29
N ALA A 58 -4.32 -0.63 31.52
CA ALA A 58 -4.08 0.41 32.53
C ALA A 58 -2.87 1.31 32.22
N LYS A 59 -2.05 0.97 31.22
CA LYS A 59 -0.87 1.75 30.81
C LYS A 59 -1.15 2.43 29.49
N ASN A 60 -0.80 3.71 29.39
CA ASN A 60 -0.77 4.42 28.10
C ASN A 60 0.44 3.94 27.31
N TYR A 61 0.20 3.35 26.13
CA TYR A 61 1.28 3.01 25.22
C TYR A 61 1.54 4.15 24.27
N ASN A 62 2.79 4.29 23.85
CA ASN A 62 3.12 5.16 22.72
C ASN A 62 4.23 4.56 21.87
N SER A 63 4.12 4.79 20.56
CA SER A 63 5.15 4.45 19.58
C SER A 63 5.65 5.73 18.93
N GLN A 64 6.96 5.96 19.01
CA GLN A 64 7.65 7.03 18.31
C GLN A 64 8.28 6.45 17.05
N GLN A 65 7.84 6.91 15.89
CA GLN A 65 8.28 6.42 14.59
C GLN A 65 9.07 7.50 13.86
N THR A 66 10.24 7.13 13.34
CA THR A 66 11.07 7.97 12.48
C THR A 66 11.28 7.25 11.16
N ILE A 67 10.78 7.84 10.07
CA ILE A 67 11.01 7.36 8.71
C ILE A 67 11.89 8.38 8.00
N GLY A 68 13.00 7.92 7.44
CA GLY A 68 13.93 8.76 6.70
C GLY A 68 14.31 8.10 5.37
N SER A 69 14.42 8.87 4.30
CA SER A 69 15.09 8.40 3.10
C SER A 69 15.86 9.51 2.40
N TYR A 70 16.98 9.15 1.80
CA TYR A 70 17.71 10.03 0.92
C TYR A 70 18.19 9.24 -0.30
N SER A 71 18.20 9.88 -1.46
CA SER A 71 18.80 9.32 -2.66
C SER A 71 19.44 10.39 -3.51
N ILE A 72 20.49 10.01 -4.23
CA ILE A 72 21.10 10.78 -5.31
C ILE A 72 20.95 10.00 -6.60
N TYR A 73 20.68 10.69 -7.70
CA TYR A 73 20.65 10.07 -9.01
C TYR A 73 21.39 10.92 -10.05
N SER A 74 21.92 10.24 -11.07
CA SER A 74 22.42 10.85 -12.29
C SER A 74 21.67 10.25 -13.47
N ARG A 75 20.92 11.08 -14.20
CA ARG A 75 20.19 10.72 -15.41
C ARG A 75 20.90 11.31 -16.62
N ASN A 76 21.33 10.45 -17.53
CA ASN A 76 22.21 10.80 -18.64
C ASN A 76 21.57 10.35 -19.96
N ARG A 77 21.20 11.31 -20.81
CA ARG A 77 20.79 11.06 -22.19
C ARG A 77 22.04 10.83 -23.04
N LEU A 78 22.38 9.56 -23.27
CA LEU A 78 23.59 9.14 -23.99
C LEU A 78 23.49 9.45 -25.49
N ASN A 79 22.29 9.31 -26.07
CA ASN A 79 21.97 9.74 -27.43
C ASN A 79 20.45 10.01 -27.55
N GLN A 80 19.92 10.14 -28.78
CA GLN A 80 18.50 10.46 -28.99
C GLN A 80 17.53 9.36 -28.53
N VAL A 81 17.98 8.11 -28.45
CA VAL A 81 17.14 6.94 -28.13
C VAL A 81 17.46 6.31 -26.78
N TRP A 82 18.59 6.65 -26.15
CA TRP A 82 19.05 5.98 -24.94
C TRP A 82 19.26 6.96 -23.79
N THR A 83 18.55 6.73 -22.71
CA THR A 83 18.77 7.36 -21.40
C THR A 83 19.24 6.32 -20.38
N SER A 84 20.30 6.63 -19.65
CA SER A 84 20.86 5.80 -18.57
C SER A 84 20.75 6.54 -17.24
N THR A 85 20.20 5.89 -16.22
CA THR A 85 20.01 6.45 -14.88
C THR A 85 20.69 5.56 -13.84
N VAL A 86 21.58 6.14 -13.04
CA VAL A 86 22.14 5.50 -11.84
C VAL A 86 21.57 6.20 -10.62
N ARG A 87 21.11 5.43 -9.63
CA ARG A 87 20.59 5.94 -8.35
C ARG A 87 21.21 5.17 -7.19
N LEU A 88 21.57 5.91 -6.15
CA LEU A 88 22.01 5.38 -4.87
C LEU A 88 21.16 6.01 -3.78
N GLY A 89 20.75 5.25 -2.79
CA GLY A 89 19.98 5.78 -1.67
C GLY A 89 19.92 4.86 -0.47
N ARG A 90 19.46 5.42 0.64
CA ARG A 90 19.16 4.69 1.86
C ARG A 90 17.78 5.10 2.36
N SER A 91 17.02 4.12 2.86
CA SER A 91 15.85 4.37 3.68
C SER A 91 16.02 3.76 5.07
N THR A 92 15.51 4.44 6.08
CA THR A 92 15.46 4.01 7.47
C THR A 92 14.00 4.04 7.93
N ASP A 93 13.56 2.96 8.53
CA ASP A 93 12.34 2.91 9.36
C ASP A 93 12.78 2.57 10.78
N ALA A 94 12.46 3.42 11.75
CA ALA A 94 12.78 3.19 13.14
C ALA A 94 11.57 3.47 14.04
N ALA A 95 11.35 2.59 15.02
CA ALA A 95 10.34 2.73 16.03
C ALA A 95 10.94 2.58 17.43
N LYS A 96 10.41 3.35 18.39
CA LYS A 96 10.65 3.18 19.82
C LYS A 96 9.30 3.09 20.50
N ASP A 97 9.08 1.97 21.18
CA ASP A 97 7.82 1.70 21.87
C ASP A 97 7.98 1.89 23.37
N TYR A 98 6.93 2.41 24.00
CA TYR A 98 6.89 2.73 25.41
C TYR A 98 5.59 2.27 26.04
N ALA A 99 5.67 1.79 27.29
CA ALA A 99 4.55 1.61 28.19
C ALA A 99 4.70 2.61 29.34
N GLY A 100 3.90 3.68 29.32
CA GLY A 100 4.14 4.85 30.15
C GLY A 100 5.49 5.49 29.85
N SER A 101 6.35 5.63 30.86
CA SER A 101 7.71 6.15 30.72
C SER A 101 8.78 5.08 30.43
N VAL A 102 8.41 3.81 30.44
CA VAL A 102 9.34 2.69 30.25
C VAL A 102 9.41 2.33 28.77
N ARG A 103 10.62 2.37 28.19
CA ARG A 103 10.85 1.89 26.83
C ARG A 103 10.74 0.36 26.79
N THR A 104 9.85 -0.16 25.96
CA THR A 104 9.58 -1.60 25.82
C THR A 104 10.20 -2.20 24.58
N GLY A 105 10.47 -1.39 23.55
CA GLY A 105 11.03 -1.87 22.29
C GLY A 105 11.80 -0.80 21.53
N THR A 106 12.77 -1.23 20.73
CA THR A 106 13.38 -0.43 19.69
C THR A 106 13.55 -1.30 18.47
N PHE A 107 13.08 -0.81 17.34
CA PHE A 107 13.15 -1.46 16.05
C PHE A 107 13.76 -0.48 15.05
N ARG A 108 14.66 -0.96 14.22
CA ARG A 108 15.27 -0.17 13.16
C ARG A 108 15.55 -1.07 11.97
N THR A 109 15.06 -0.69 10.80
CA THR A 109 15.38 -1.30 9.52
C THR A 109 16.04 -0.26 8.64
N ASP A 110 17.25 -0.55 8.18
CA ASP A 110 17.96 0.21 7.16
C ASP A 110 17.94 -0.56 5.85
N ALA A 111 17.71 0.13 4.73
CA ALA A 111 17.78 -0.43 3.39
C ALA A 111 18.63 0.45 2.47
N ASP A 112 19.77 -0.06 2.03
CA ASP A 112 20.62 0.54 1.00
C ASP A 112 20.22 0.03 -0.36
N ILE A 113 20.05 0.94 -1.32
CA ILE A 113 19.62 0.62 -2.68
C ILE A 113 20.59 1.26 -3.67
N ALA A 114 21.10 0.44 -4.58
CA ALA A 114 21.80 0.87 -5.77
C ALA A 114 21.07 0.35 -7.01
N SER A 115 20.71 1.23 -7.94
CA SER A 115 20.04 0.86 -9.17
C SER A 115 20.70 1.48 -10.39
N TRP A 116 20.81 0.72 -11.46
CA TRP A 116 21.24 1.19 -12.78
C TRP A 116 20.20 0.77 -13.81
N GLN A 117 19.54 1.75 -14.42
CA GLN A 117 18.46 1.57 -15.39
C GLN A 117 18.83 2.19 -16.74
N ASN A 118 18.44 1.54 -17.81
CA ASN A 118 18.59 2.00 -19.19
C ASN A 118 17.24 1.96 -19.88
N ASP A 119 16.77 3.12 -20.33
CA ASP A 119 15.57 3.30 -21.13
C ASP A 119 15.97 3.51 -22.58
N ILE A 120 15.51 2.65 -23.48
CA ILE A 120 15.95 2.58 -24.88
C ILE A 120 14.72 2.63 -25.78
N VAL A 121 14.59 3.69 -26.57
CA VAL A 121 13.60 3.80 -27.64
C VAL A 121 14.01 2.90 -28.79
N LEU A 122 13.10 2.01 -29.20
CA LEU A 122 13.30 1.05 -30.29
C LEU A 122 12.44 1.45 -31.50
N PRO A 123 12.68 0.87 -32.69
CA PRO A 123 11.79 1.07 -33.84
C PRO A 123 10.35 0.64 -33.55
N VAL A 124 10.17 -0.31 -32.64
CA VAL A 124 8.86 -0.76 -32.14
C VAL A 124 8.89 -0.72 -30.62
N GLY A 125 8.34 0.35 -30.06
CA GLY A 125 8.19 0.53 -28.62
C GLY A 125 9.45 0.99 -27.90
N GLU A 126 9.51 0.69 -26.60
CA GLU A 126 10.58 1.07 -25.69
C GLU A 126 11.00 -0.14 -24.87
N ALA A 127 12.30 -0.27 -24.61
CA ALA A 127 12.86 -1.28 -23.73
C ALA A 127 13.45 -0.65 -22.47
N LEU A 128 13.30 -1.36 -21.36
CA LEU A 128 13.91 -1.06 -20.08
C LEU A 128 14.82 -2.21 -19.69
N LEU A 129 16.08 -1.92 -19.36
CA LEU A 129 17.01 -2.88 -18.77
C LEU A 129 17.53 -2.30 -17.46
N ALA A 130 17.44 -3.05 -16.37
CA ALA A 130 17.96 -2.57 -15.08
C ALA A 130 18.65 -3.65 -14.27
N ALA A 131 19.62 -3.22 -13.48
CA ALA A 131 20.24 -3.99 -12.40
C ALA A 131 20.03 -3.26 -11.08
N GLU A 132 19.70 -4.00 -10.03
CA GLU A 132 19.45 -3.46 -8.70
C GLU A 132 20.18 -4.29 -7.64
N TYR A 133 20.66 -3.62 -6.61
CA TYR A 133 21.18 -4.22 -5.40
C TYR A 133 20.50 -3.57 -4.20
N THR A 134 19.93 -4.40 -3.34
CA THR A 134 19.34 -3.97 -2.07
C THR A 134 20.03 -4.71 -0.92
N LYS A 135 20.49 -3.98 0.09
CA LYS A 135 20.94 -4.53 1.38
C LYS A 135 19.98 -4.07 2.46
N GLN A 136 19.39 -5.00 3.21
CA GLN A 136 18.51 -4.72 4.33
C GLN A 136 19.15 -5.19 5.62
N GLU A 137 19.14 -4.33 6.63
CA GLU A 137 19.68 -4.60 7.96
C GLU A 137 18.63 -4.27 9.02
N VAL A 138 18.43 -5.16 9.98
CA VAL A 138 17.57 -4.94 11.14
C VAL A 138 18.41 -4.86 12.41
N SER A 139 18.09 -3.90 13.27
CA SER A 139 18.71 -3.70 14.57
C SER A 139 17.67 -3.20 15.58
N GLY A 140 17.96 -3.36 16.88
CA GLY A 140 16.98 -3.00 17.90
C GLY A 140 17.26 -3.61 19.26
N SER A 141 16.23 -3.65 20.10
CA SER A 141 16.22 -4.39 21.36
C SER A 141 15.90 -5.87 21.18
N THR A 142 15.53 -6.27 19.96
CA THR A 142 15.16 -7.64 19.62
C THR A 142 16.36 -8.38 19.05
N ASP A 143 16.69 -9.52 19.66
CA ASP A 143 17.77 -10.39 19.20
C ASP A 143 17.29 -11.27 18.03
N TYR A 144 17.34 -10.74 16.81
CA TYR A 144 17.06 -11.52 15.61
C TYR A 144 18.22 -12.46 15.27
N THR A 145 17.92 -13.73 14.98
CA THR A 145 18.92 -14.72 14.54
C THR A 145 19.59 -14.33 13.22
N VAL A 146 18.86 -13.67 12.33
CA VAL A 146 19.38 -13.11 11.08
C VAL A 146 19.03 -11.63 11.06
N THR A 147 20.04 -10.79 10.90
CA THR A 147 19.92 -9.33 10.94
C THR A 147 20.15 -8.67 9.60
N GLU A 148 20.56 -9.41 8.58
CA GLU A 148 20.95 -8.86 7.28
C GLU A 148 20.43 -9.75 6.14
N ARG A 149 20.01 -9.11 5.05
CA ARG A 149 19.65 -9.76 3.78
C ARG A 149 20.09 -8.90 2.59
N THR A 150 20.61 -9.53 1.55
CA THR A 150 20.86 -8.86 0.26
C THR A 150 19.97 -9.42 -0.83
N ILE A 151 19.57 -8.56 -1.76
CA ILE A 151 18.82 -8.91 -2.96
C ILE A 151 19.55 -8.31 -4.16
N ARG A 152 19.88 -9.14 -5.14
CA ARG A 152 20.46 -8.72 -6.42
C ARG A 152 19.46 -9.01 -7.52
N SER A 153 19.16 -8.02 -8.35
CA SER A 153 18.07 -8.14 -9.30
C SER A 153 18.48 -7.71 -10.69
N LEU A 154 18.01 -8.46 -11.68
CA LEU A 154 18.07 -8.10 -13.09
C LEU A 154 16.64 -7.98 -13.62
N LEU A 155 16.38 -6.89 -14.33
CA LEU A 155 15.07 -6.56 -14.89
C LEU A 155 15.19 -6.31 -16.39
N ALA A 156 14.22 -6.81 -17.14
CA ALA A 156 14.00 -6.44 -18.52
C ALA A 156 12.51 -6.18 -18.76
N GLY A 157 12.20 -5.07 -19.44
CA GLY A 157 10.85 -4.67 -19.81
C GLY A 157 10.81 -4.25 -21.26
N TRP A 158 9.66 -4.45 -21.90
CA TRP A 158 9.38 -3.93 -23.23
C TRP A 158 7.90 -3.57 -23.34
N ASN A 159 7.61 -2.38 -23.86
CA ASN A 159 6.26 -1.92 -24.14
C ASN A 159 6.18 -1.36 -25.56
N ALA A 160 5.07 -1.61 -26.25
CA ALA A 160 4.87 -1.10 -27.60
C ALA A 160 3.41 -0.79 -27.91
N ASP A 161 3.23 0.30 -28.66
CA ASP A 161 1.97 0.73 -29.23
C ASP A 161 2.03 0.52 -30.74
N ILE A 162 1.27 -0.45 -31.26
CA ILE A 162 1.25 -0.81 -32.69
C ILE A 162 -0.18 -0.61 -33.19
N GLU A 163 -0.45 0.53 -33.81
CA GLU A 163 -1.79 0.94 -34.22
C GLU A 163 -2.80 0.87 -33.05
N LYS A 164 -3.74 -0.09 -33.12
CA LYS A 164 -4.78 -0.38 -32.12
C LYS A 164 -4.31 -1.33 -31.01
N HIS A 165 -3.10 -1.87 -31.11
CA HIS A 165 -2.55 -2.85 -30.19
C HIS A 165 -1.64 -2.17 -29.17
N ARG A 166 -1.70 -2.65 -27.94
CA ARG A 166 -0.86 -2.24 -26.81
C ARG A 166 -0.26 -3.49 -26.21
N LEU A 167 1.06 -3.57 -26.12
CA LEU A 167 1.79 -4.74 -25.66
C LEU A 167 2.71 -4.33 -24.52
N GLN A 168 2.80 -5.14 -23.47
CA GLN A 168 3.76 -4.96 -22.41
C GLN A 168 4.25 -6.30 -21.89
N PHE A 169 5.56 -6.45 -21.76
CA PHE A 169 6.22 -7.63 -21.22
C PHE A 169 7.28 -7.20 -20.22
N ASN A 170 7.34 -7.85 -19.06
CA ASN A 170 8.36 -7.60 -18.06
C ASN A 170 8.84 -8.93 -17.48
N VAL A 171 10.12 -9.00 -17.14
CA VAL A 171 10.72 -10.10 -16.39
C VAL A 171 11.70 -9.52 -15.38
N ARG A 172 11.71 -10.10 -14.18
CA ARG A 172 12.64 -9.78 -13.11
C ARG A 172 13.15 -11.07 -12.49
N ARG A 173 14.46 -11.18 -12.30
CA ARG A 173 15.10 -12.25 -11.54
C ARG A 173 15.75 -11.65 -10.31
N ASP A 174 15.36 -12.11 -9.14
CA ASP A 174 15.88 -11.70 -7.84
C ASP A 174 16.68 -12.86 -7.23
N ASP A 175 17.95 -12.63 -6.91
CA ASP A 175 18.78 -13.50 -6.08
C ASP A 175 18.75 -12.95 -4.66
N ASN A 176 18.00 -13.63 -3.79
CA ASN A 176 17.85 -13.29 -2.39
C ASN A 176 18.81 -14.14 -1.54
N SER A 177 19.70 -13.52 -0.76
CA SER A 177 20.72 -14.23 0.01
C SER A 177 20.18 -15.24 1.03
N GLN A 178 18.89 -15.16 1.36
CA GLN A 178 18.23 -16.04 2.31
C GLN A 178 17.31 -17.07 1.64
N PHE A 179 16.61 -16.69 0.57
CA PHE A 179 15.58 -17.53 -0.07
C PHE A 179 15.98 -18.06 -1.46
N GLY A 180 17.14 -17.65 -1.96
CA GLY A 180 17.64 -18.03 -3.28
C GLY A 180 17.01 -17.23 -4.43
N ASP A 181 17.06 -17.81 -5.61
CA ASP A 181 16.60 -17.18 -6.84
C ASP A 181 15.08 -17.28 -7.04
N GLU A 182 14.42 -16.17 -7.34
CA GLU A 182 13.04 -16.11 -7.79
C GLU A 182 12.93 -15.35 -9.12
N THR A 183 12.13 -15.86 -10.05
CA THR A 183 11.87 -15.18 -11.34
C THR A 183 10.39 -14.87 -11.46
N THR A 184 10.09 -13.59 -11.62
CA THR A 184 8.74 -13.08 -11.83
C THR A 184 8.63 -12.39 -13.17
N GLY A 185 7.41 -12.30 -13.69
CA GLY A 185 7.18 -11.62 -14.95
C GLY A 185 5.73 -11.29 -15.17
N SER A 186 5.48 -10.43 -16.15
CA SER A 186 4.13 -10.08 -16.58
C SER A 186 4.06 -9.92 -18.09
N ALA A 187 2.90 -10.24 -18.65
CA ALA A 187 2.55 -10.02 -20.04
C ALA A 187 1.14 -9.41 -20.09
N SER A 188 0.99 -8.33 -20.85
CA SER A 188 -0.27 -7.62 -21.02
C SER A 188 -0.51 -7.29 -22.47
N TYR A 189 -1.76 -7.44 -22.90
CA TYR A 189 -2.21 -7.10 -24.24
C TYR A 189 -3.50 -6.29 -24.17
N GLY A 190 -3.52 -5.16 -24.88
CA GLY A 190 -4.69 -4.31 -25.07
C GLY A 190 -5.02 -4.15 -26.54
N TYR A 191 -6.32 -4.14 -26.86
CA TYR A 191 -6.83 -3.88 -28.19
C TYR A 191 -7.89 -2.78 -28.17
N GLN A 192 -7.59 -1.67 -28.84
CA GLN A 192 -8.44 -0.52 -29.03
C GLN A 192 -9.34 -0.74 -30.25
N PHE A 193 -10.48 -1.42 -30.07
CA PHE A 193 -11.34 -1.83 -31.18
C PHE A 193 -12.22 -0.69 -31.74
N THR A 194 -12.54 0.33 -30.94
CA THR A 194 -13.07 1.65 -31.39
C THR A 194 -12.24 2.78 -30.78
N PRO A 195 -12.34 4.05 -31.23
CA PRO A 195 -11.65 5.17 -30.58
C PRO A 195 -11.94 5.32 -29.09
N GLU A 196 -13.12 4.91 -28.63
CA GLU A 196 -13.58 5.01 -27.25
C GLU A 196 -13.33 3.74 -26.45
N TRP A 197 -13.35 2.56 -27.06
CA TRP A 197 -13.30 1.27 -26.36
C TRP A 197 -11.98 0.50 -26.51
N ARG A 198 -11.45 0.06 -25.37
CA ARG A 198 -10.27 -0.82 -25.25
C ARG A 198 -10.57 -2.04 -24.39
N ALA A 199 -10.38 -3.23 -24.94
CA ALA A 199 -10.32 -4.46 -24.15
C ALA A 199 -8.86 -4.78 -23.81
N HIS A 200 -8.62 -5.44 -22.69
CA HIS A 200 -7.29 -5.87 -22.28
C HIS A 200 -7.32 -7.17 -21.47
N VAL A 201 -6.20 -7.89 -21.52
CA VAL A 201 -5.91 -9.05 -20.70
C VAL A 201 -4.47 -8.93 -20.20
N SER A 202 -4.24 -9.31 -18.96
CA SER A 202 -2.90 -9.35 -18.36
C SER A 202 -2.75 -10.59 -17.49
N TYR A 203 -1.53 -11.11 -17.47
CA TYR A 203 -1.11 -12.18 -16.59
C TYR A 203 0.23 -11.80 -15.97
N GLY A 204 0.39 -12.05 -14.67
CA GLY A 204 1.65 -11.80 -13.99
C GLY A 204 1.87 -12.72 -12.80
N THR A 205 3.15 -12.89 -12.44
CA THR A 205 3.56 -13.58 -11.23
C THR A 205 4.22 -12.61 -10.26
N ALA A 206 4.09 -12.89 -8.97
CA ALA A 206 4.75 -12.13 -7.91
C ALA A 206 5.23 -13.07 -6.81
N PHE A 207 6.15 -12.59 -5.97
CA PHE A 207 6.52 -13.27 -4.73
C PHE A 207 6.74 -12.24 -3.62
N ARG A 208 6.60 -12.69 -2.37
CA ARG A 208 6.92 -11.92 -1.17
C ARG A 208 7.75 -12.78 -0.24
N ALA A 209 9.01 -12.42 -0.05
CA ALA A 209 9.82 -13.04 1.00
C ALA A 209 9.23 -12.68 2.39
N PRO A 210 9.25 -13.60 3.37
CA PRO A 210 8.86 -13.29 4.73
C PRO A 210 9.69 -12.12 5.30
N THR A 211 9.07 -11.39 6.21
CA THR A 211 9.75 -10.32 6.96
C THR A 211 10.62 -10.89 8.07
N PHE A 212 11.59 -10.12 8.57
CA PHE A 212 12.40 -10.53 9.73
C PHE A 212 11.54 -10.81 10.98
N ASN A 213 10.44 -10.07 11.16
CA ASN A 213 9.50 -10.33 12.26
C ASN A 213 8.76 -11.66 12.11
N GLU A 214 8.29 -11.96 10.90
CA GLU A 214 7.62 -13.23 10.62
C GLU A 214 8.54 -14.44 10.85
N LEU A 215 9.84 -14.29 10.62
CA LEU A 215 10.82 -15.37 10.76
C LEU A 215 11.40 -15.48 12.18
N TYR A 216 11.71 -14.35 12.81
CA TYR A 216 12.67 -14.30 13.92
C TYR A 216 12.22 -13.45 15.11
N PHE A 217 10.97 -12.95 15.13
CA PHE A 217 10.50 -12.24 16.33
C PHE A 217 10.50 -13.19 17.54
N PRO A 218 10.99 -12.77 18.72
CA PRO A 218 11.17 -13.67 19.84
C PRO A 218 9.83 -14.12 20.43
N PRO A 219 9.75 -15.34 20.97
CA PRO A 219 8.57 -15.80 21.68
C PRO A 219 8.33 -14.98 22.95
N SER A 220 7.05 -14.86 23.33
CA SER A 220 6.59 -14.28 24.59
C SER A 220 5.52 -15.17 25.22
N ALA A 221 5.02 -14.81 26.40
CA ALA A 221 3.96 -15.57 27.07
C ALA A 221 2.67 -15.71 26.23
N PHE A 222 2.45 -14.83 25.24
CA PHE A 222 1.21 -14.75 24.46
C PHE A 222 1.42 -14.84 22.94
N PHE A 223 2.67 -14.96 22.49
CA PHE A 223 3.05 -15.03 21.09
C PHE A 223 4.15 -16.09 20.95
N ALA A 224 3.92 -17.12 20.13
CA ALA A 224 4.87 -18.24 20.03
C ALA A 224 6.19 -17.91 19.33
N GLY A 225 6.36 -16.67 18.84
CA GLY A 225 7.54 -16.23 18.10
C GLY A 225 7.34 -16.31 16.59
N GLY A 226 8.32 -15.80 15.86
CA GLY A 226 8.44 -15.99 14.42
C GLY A 226 8.75 -17.45 14.07
N ASN A 227 8.57 -17.79 12.80
CA ASN A 227 8.77 -19.12 12.27
C ASN A 227 9.88 -19.09 11.19
N PRO A 228 11.09 -19.56 11.50
CA PRO A 228 12.21 -19.60 10.54
C PRO A 228 11.96 -20.48 9.31
N ASP A 229 10.99 -21.40 9.36
CA ASP A 229 10.68 -22.35 8.29
C ASP A 229 9.69 -21.79 7.26
N LEU A 230 9.30 -20.52 7.38
CA LEU A 230 8.41 -19.88 6.42
C LEU A 230 9.02 -19.83 5.02
N LYS A 231 8.20 -20.15 4.03
CA LYS A 231 8.50 -19.97 2.61
C LYS A 231 8.02 -18.60 2.12
N PRO A 232 8.62 -18.06 1.05
CA PRO A 232 8.06 -16.92 0.33
C PRO A 232 6.65 -17.21 -0.18
N GLU A 233 5.76 -16.23 -0.04
CA GLU A 233 4.46 -16.26 -0.71
C GLU A 233 4.67 -16.11 -2.21
N LYS A 234 3.88 -16.81 -3.03
CA LYS A 234 3.87 -16.64 -4.49
C LYS A 234 2.46 -16.35 -4.96
N ALA A 235 2.34 -15.52 -5.99
CA ALA A 235 1.05 -15.15 -6.56
C ALA A 235 1.05 -15.28 -8.08
N LYS A 236 -0.09 -15.68 -8.64
CA LYS A 236 -0.40 -15.67 -10.06
C LYS A 236 -1.68 -14.87 -10.25
N ASN A 237 -1.57 -13.74 -10.93
CA ASN A 237 -2.69 -12.84 -11.17
C ASN A 237 -3.06 -12.84 -12.65
N THR A 238 -4.34 -13.01 -12.94
CA THR A 238 -4.93 -12.84 -14.27
C THR A 238 -5.99 -11.76 -14.19
N GLU A 239 -5.95 -10.79 -15.10
CA GLU A 239 -6.99 -9.76 -15.23
C GLU A 239 -7.49 -9.68 -16.66
N VAL A 240 -8.80 -9.47 -16.80
CA VAL A 240 -9.47 -9.21 -18.07
C VAL A 240 -10.39 -8.01 -17.89
N GLY A 241 -10.30 -7.02 -18.77
CA GLY A 241 -11.12 -5.84 -18.61
C GLY A 241 -11.42 -5.07 -19.88
N ALA A 242 -12.35 -4.14 -19.76
CA ALA A 242 -12.74 -3.22 -20.80
C ALA A 242 -12.80 -1.80 -20.25
N ASN A 243 -12.31 -0.85 -21.04
CA ASN A 243 -12.33 0.57 -20.75
C ASN A 243 -13.08 1.30 -21.87
N TRP A 244 -13.90 2.26 -21.49
CA TRP A 244 -14.57 3.19 -22.39
C TRP A 244 -14.25 4.62 -21.97
N GLU A 245 -13.86 5.44 -22.93
CA GLU A 245 -13.55 6.84 -22.70
C GLU A 245 -14.17 7.71 -23.79
N ARG A 246 -14.94 8.74 -23.39
CA ARG A 246 -15.48 9.75 -24.32
C ARG A 246 -15.62 11.09 -23.64
N GLY A 247 -14.88 12.08 -24.14
CA GLY A 247 -14.90 13.43 -23.59
C GLY A 247 -14.47 13.44 -22.12
N ALA A 248 -15.35 13.92 -21.23
CA ALA A 248 -15.10 13.97 -19.80
C ALA A 248 -15.63 12.74 -19.04
N HIS A 249 -15.89 11.61 -19.71
CA HIS A 249 -16.42 10.40 -19.07
C HIS A 249 -15.53 9.20 -19.34
N ARG A 250 -15.34 8.40 -18.29
CA ARG A 250 -14.60 7.14 -18.30
C ARG A 250 -15.39 6.07 -17.57
N LEU A 251 -15.44 4.89 -18.15
CA LEU A 251 -16.02 3.68 -17.56
C LEU A 251 -14.98 2.56 -17.69
N SER A 252 -14.81 1.77 -16.63
CA SER A 252 -13.94 0.60 -16.63
C SER A 252 -14.62 -0.56 -15.91
N ALA A 253 -14.42 -1.76 -16.44
CA ALA A 253 -14.76 -3.00 -15.79
C ALA A 253 -13.55 -3.94 -15.88
N VAL A 254 -13.08 -4.43 -14.74
CA VAL A 254 -11.95 -5.36 -14.63
C VAL A 254 -12.39 -6.55 -13.81
N PHE A 255 -12.17 -7.75 -14.34
CA PHE A 255 -12.34 -9.02 -13.63
C PHE A 255 -10.96 -9.58 -13.34
N TYR A 256 -10.75 -9.99 -12.09
CA TYR A 256 -9.44 -10.46 -11.64
C TYR A 256 -9.54 -11.82 -10.95
N ASN A 257 -8.46 -12.59 -11.07
CA ASN A 257 -8.24 -13.85 -10.37
C ASN A 257 -6.79 -13.91 -9.90
N ASN A 258 -6.59 -13.86 -8.59
CA ASN A 258 -5.30 -13.98 -7.95
C ASN A 258 -5.23 -15.29 -7.14
N ASP A 259 -4.36 -16.18 -7.55
CA ASP A 259 -4.05 -17.44 -6.87
C ASP A 259 -2.73 -17.27 -6.11
N ILE A 260 -2.81 -17.34 -4.78
CA ILE A 260 -1.69 -17.14 -3.87
C ILE A 260 -1.36 -18.49 -3.21
N THR A 261 -0.11 -18.92 -3.32
CA THR A 261 0.41 -20.08 -2.60
C THR A 261 1.34 -19.65 -1.47
N ASP A 262 1.39 -20.46 -0.42
CA ASP A 262 2.20 -20.20 0.77
C ASP A 262 1.86 -18.86 1.46
N LEU A 263 0.61 -18.38 1.38
CA LEU A 263 0.16 -17.13 2.03
C LEU A 263 0.48 -17.16 3.54
N ILE A 264 1.16 -16.17 4.07
CA ILE A 264 1.55 -16.12 5.49
C ILE A 264 0.40 -15.53 6.30
N GLU A 265 -0.08 -16.29 7.29
CA GLU A 265 -1.15 -15.89 8.20
C GLU A 265 -0.75 -16.13 9.66
N PHE A 266 -1.14 -15.20 10.54
CA PHE A 266 -0.96 -15.33 11.99
C PHE A 266 -2.20 -16.02 12.58
N ARG A 267 -2.07 -17.27 13.03
CA ARG A 267 -3.22 -18.09 13.44
C ARG A 267 -3.33 -18.24 14.96
N PRO A 268 -4.51 -17.97 15.56
CA PRO A 268 -4.79 -18.32 16.95
C PRO A 268 -4.66 -19.84 17.21
N PRO A 269 -4.38 -20.27 18.45
CA PRO A 269 -4.20 -19.46 19.66
C PRO A 269 -2.77 -18.97 19.87
N THR A 270 -1.78 -19.52 19.17
CA THR A 270 -0.36 -19.21 19.36
C THR A 270 0.07 -17.93 18.65
N TYR A 271 -0.73 -17.49 17.66
CA TYR A 271 -0.44 -16.40 16.74
C TYR A 271 0.90 -16.55 16.03
N ALA A 272 1.48 -17.76 15.95
CA ALA A 272 2.67 -17.99 15.13
C ALA A 272 2.31 -17.77 13.64
N PRO A 273 3.20 -17.14 12.87
CA PRO A 273 3.02 -17.04 11.43
C PRO A 273 3.23 -18.42 10.78
N VAL A 274 2.31 -18.78 9.89
CA VAL A 274 2.35 -20.04 9.12
C VAL A 274 2.03 -19.78 7.65
N ASN A 275 2.63 -20.54 6.75
CA ASN A 275 2.20 -20.56 5.35
C ASN A 275 0.89 -21.37 5.22
N VAL A 276 -0.12 -20.74 4.66
CA VAL A 276 -1.38 -21.33 4.20
C VAL A 276 -1.15 -21.80 2.77
N SER A 277 -1.47 -23.06 2.47
CA SER A 277 -1.05 -23.68 1.20
C SER A 277 -1.62 -23.00 -0.05
N SER A 278 -2.88 -22.55 -0.03
CA SER A 278 -3.52 -21.85 -1.15
C SER A 278 -4.62 -20.89 -0.71
N ALA A 279 -4.63 -19.70 -1.30
CA ALA A 279 -5.65 -18.67 -1.14
C ALA A 279 -6.03 -18.09 -2.50
N LEU A 280 -7.33 -17.90 -2.71
CA LEU A 280 -7.89 -17.52 -4.00
C LEU A 280 -8.71 -16.25 -3.86
N LEU A 281 -8.32 -15.18 -4.57
CA LEU A 281 -9.02 -13.91 -4.57
C LEU A 281 -9.55 -13.64 -5.97
N ARG A 282 -10.87 -13.72 -6.13
CA ARG A 282 -11.56 -13.45 -7.40
C ARG A 282 -12.48 -12.27 -7.23
N GLY A 283 -12.63 -11.48 -8.28
CA GLY A 283 -13.50 -10.33 -8.16
C GLY A 283 -13.71 -9.54 -9.43
N ALA A 284 -14.46 -8.47 -9.28
CA ALA A 284 -14.71 -7.50 -10.31
C ALA A 284 -14.68 -6.09 -9.71
N THR A 285 -13.98 -5.18 -10.39
CA THR A 285 -14.00 -3.76 -10.09
C THR A 285 -14.67 -3.01 -11.23
N LEU A 286 -15.69 -2.21 -10.90
CA LEU A 286 -16.38 -1.32 -11.81
C LEU A 286 -16.06 0.12 -11.43
N THR A 287 -15.61 0.91 -12.39
CA THR A 287 -15.26 2.32 -12.16
C THR A 287 -15.98 3.21 -13.15
N TYR A 288 -16.59 4.27 -12.66
CA TYR A 288 -17.05 5.40 -13.45
C TYR A 288 -16.42 6.67 -12.92
N ASP A 289 -15.94 7.53 -13.82
CA ASP A 289 -15.47 8.87 -13.49
C ASP A 289 -15.88 9.83 -14.61
N GLY A 290 -16.53 10.93 -14.26
CA GLY A 290 -16.76 11.95 -15.26
C GLY A 290 -17.40 13.24 -14.78
N ARG A 291 -17.67 14.11 -15.76
CA ARG A 291 -18.25 15.44 -15.52
C ARG A 291 -19.53 15.69 -16.30
N PHE A 292 -20.54 16.17 -15.60
CA PHE A 292 -21.80 16.66 -16.16
C PHE A 292 -21.90 18.16 -15.90
N SER A 293 -21.54 18.98 -16.90
CA SER A 293 -21.41 20.43 -16.73
C SER A 293 -20.44 20.77 -15.58
N GLU A 294 -20.88 21.52 -14.57
CA GLU A 294 -20.08 21.88 -13.38
C GLU A 294 -19.98 20.76 -12.33
N TRP A 295 -20.67 19.63 -12.53
CA TRP A 295 -20.68 18.52 -11.58
C TRP A 295 -19.64 17.46 -11.95
N GLY A 296 -18.84 17.05 -10.99
CA GLY A 296 -18.03 15.84 -11.07
C GLY A 296 -18.70 14.69 -10.34
N LEU A 297 -18.64 13.49 -10.90
CA LEU A 297 -19.11 12.25 -10.29
C LEU A 297 -18.05 11.17 -10.50
N GLY A 298 -17.66 10.50 -9.42
CA GLY A 298 -16.88 9.27 -9.52
C GLY A 298 -17.44 8.19 -8.61
N VAL A 299 -17.40 6.95 -9.07
CA VAL A 299 -17.87 5.77 -8.36
C VAL A 299 -16.92 4.62 -8.67
N VAL A 300 -16.45 3.93 -7.63
CA VAL A 300 -15.72 2.67 -7.71
C VAL A 300 -16.52 1.66 -6.90
N LEU A 301 -16.84 0.53 -7.51
CA LEU A 301 -17.46 -0.63 -6.88
C LEU A 301 -16.48 -1.79 -6.99
N ASP A 302 -16.21 -2.45 -5.87
CA ASP A 302 -15.39 -3.65 -5.83
C ASP A 302 -16.20 -4.81 -5.25
N PHE A 303 -16.15 -5.95 -5.95
CA PHE A 303 -16.75 -7.21 -5.55
C PHE A 303 -15.63 -8.24 -5.43
N LEU A 304 -15.48 -8.82 -4.25
CA LEU A 304 -14.41 -9.73 -3.91
C LEU A 304 -14.99 -11.03 -3.33
N ASP A 305 -14.48 -12.16 -3.81
CA ASP A 305 -14.67 -13.49 -3.23
C ASP A 305 -13.29 -14.03 -2.79
N PRO A 306 -12.88 -13.76 -1.53
CA PRO A 306 -11.56 -14.12 -1.05
C PRO A 306 -11.63 -15.43 -0.26
N ARG A 307 -11.19 -16.55 -0.83
CA ARG A 307 -11.32 -17.89 -0.25
C ARG A 307 -10.00 -18.47 0.22
N ASN A 308 -10.05 -19.21 1.33
CA ASN A 308 -9.00 -20.15 1.71
C ASN A 308 -9.24 -21.49 1.00
N GLU A 309 -8.26 -21.94 0.20
CA GLU A 309 -8.32 -23.21 -0.53
C GLU A 309 -7.42 -24.29 0.09
N GLU A 310 -6.74 -23.99 1.21
CA GLU A 310 -5.99 -24.97 1.98
C GLU A 310 -6.89 -26.09 2.49
N ASP A 311 -6.44 -27.34 2.31
CA ASP A 311 -7.09 -28.49 2.93
C ASP A 311 -7.01 -28.41 4.46
N GLY A 312 -8.16 -28.36 5.11
CA GLY A 312 -8.24 -28.23 6.56
C GLY A 312 -9.61 -27.77 7.05
N PRO A 313 -9.74 -27.46 8.34
CA PRO A 313 -11.01 -27.06 8.96
C PRO A 313 -11.59 -25.76 8.41
N ASN A 314 -10.76 -24.92 7.77
CA ASN A 314 -11.16 -23.63 7.22
C ASN A 314 -11.23 -23.62 5.68
N LYS A 315 -11.22 -24.79 5.02
CA LYS A 315 -11.34 -24.86 3.56
C LYS A 315 -12.66 -24.24 3.09
N GLY A 316 -12.59 -23.35 2.10
CA GLY A 316 -13.74 -22.63 1.56
C GLY A 316 -14.22 -21.45 2.40
N ASN A 317 -13.64 -21.23 3.59
CA ASN A 317 -13.91 -20.03 4.38
C ASN A 317 -13.43 -18.79 3.64
N ARG A 318 -14.03 -17.64 3.98
CA ARG A 318 -13.54 -16.35 3.53
C ARG A 318 -12.26 -16.01 4.28
N LEU A 319 -11.28 -15.45 3.57
CA LEU A 319 -10.09 -14.90 4.20
C LEU A 319 -10.50 -13.78 5.14
N ALA A 320 -9.92 -13.76 6.34
CA ALA A 320 -10.27 -12.81 7.38
C ALA A 320 -10.04 -11.35 6.94
N ARG A 321 -10.84 -10.45 7.50
CA ARG A 321 -10.77 -8.97 7.44
C ARG A 321 -10.91 -8.37 6.05
N ARG A 322 -11.44 -9.13 5.09
CA ARG A 322 -11.72 -8.68 3.72
C ARG A 322 -13.23 -8.65 3.51
N ALA A 323 -13.76 -7.49 3.13
CA ALA A 323 -15.17 -7.34 2.81
C ALA A 323 -15.43 -7.76 1.35
N ASP A 324 -16.53 -8.47 1.11
CA ASP A 324 -16.88 -8.93 -0.24
C ASP A 324 -17.30 -7.79 -1.17
N GLN A 325 -17.68 -6.65 -0.60
CA GLN A 325 -18.27 -5.53 -1.32
C GLN A 325 -17.79 -4.21 -0.74
N GLN A 326 -17.28 -3.34 -1.60
CA GLN A 326 -16.83 -2.02 -1.24
C GLN A 326 -17.26 -1.00 -2.29
N MET A 327 -17.61 0.20 -1.84
CA MET A 327 -17.87 1.35 -2.71
C MET A 327 -17.10 2.57 -2.20
N SER A 328 -16.42 3.24 -3.12
CA SER A 328 -15.92 4.60 -2.92
C SER A 328 -16.53 5.50 -3.98
N SER A 329 -17.20 6.58 -3.58
CA SER A 329 -17.78 7.52 -4.54
C SER A 329 -17.61 8.97 -4.10
N TYR A 330 -17.71 9.87 -5.05
CA TYR A 330 -17.73 11.30 -4.80
C TYR A 330 -18.68 12.02 -5.74
N VAL A 331 -19.23 13.13 -5.24
CA VAL A 331 -19.90 14.16 -6.04
C VAL A 331 -19.19 15.46 -5.74
N SER A 332 -18.82 16.20 -6.77
CA SER A 332 -18.19 17.51 -6.63
C SER A 332 -18.87 18.56 -7.50
N ARG A 333 -18.72 19.82 -7.10
CA ARG A 333 -19.12 20.97 -7.90
C ARG A 333 -18.24 22.17 -7.63
N THR A 334 -17.91 22.88 -8.71
CA THR A 334 -17.19 24.16 -8.65
C THR A 334 -18.17 25.33 -8.70
N PHE A 335 -18.09 26.23 -7.73
CA PHE A 335 -18.81 27.50 -7.63
C PHE A 335 -17.80 28.66 -7.67
N GLY A 336 -17.36 29.04 -8.87
CA GLY A 336 -16.42 30.15 -9.08
C GLY A 336 -15.04 29.92 -8.44
N LYS A 337 -14.85 30.36 -7.19
CA LYS A 337 -13.61 30.18 -6.41
C LYS A 337 -13.69 29.05 -5.38
N LEU A 338 -14.87 28.46 -5.20
CA LEU A 338 -15.15 27.44 -4.20
C LEU A 338 -15.39 26.09 -4.88
N ASP A 339 -14.58 25.10 -4.57
CA ASP A 339 -14.83 23.71 -4.95
C ASP A 339 -15.38 22.96 -3.75
N LEU A 340 -16.53 22.32 -3.91
CA LEU A 340 -17.15 21.46 -2.90
C LEU A 340 -17.15 20.01 -3.38
N ARG A 341 -16.91 19.09 -2.45
CA ARG A 341 -16.95 17.65 -2.71
C ARG A 341 -17.51 16.90 -1.51
N ALA A 342 -18.46 16.01 -1.76
CA ALA A 342 -18.93 15.02 -0.82
C ALA A 342 -18.44 13.64 -1.27
N GLU A 343 -18.03 12.81 -0.32
CA GLU A 343 -17.48 11.48 -0.56
C GLU A 343 -18.21 10.46 0.30
N TRP A 344 -18.48 9.29 -0.26
CA TRP A 344 -19.05 8.14 0.44
C TRP A 344 -18.08 6.97 0.38
N GLN A 345 -17.91 6.31 1.52
CA GLN A 345 -17.21 5.04 1.61
C GLN A 345 -18.14 4.02 2.25
N LEU A 346 -18.52 2.98 1.51
CA LEU A 346 -19.37 1.90 2.00
C LEU A 346 -18.57 0.61 1.97
N VAL A 347 -18.57 -0.12 3.09
CA VAL A 347 -17.84 -1.38 3.24
C VAL A 347 -18.80 -2.43 3.79
N GLY A 348 -18.86 -3.57 3.11
CA GLY A 348 -19.68 -4.71 3.51
C GLY A 348 -19.22 -5.37 4.81
N ASN A 349 -19.97 -6.39 5.22
CA ASN A 349 -19.56 -7.23 6.33
C ASN A 349 -18.27 -8.01 5.98
N ARG A 350 -17.57 -8.47 7.02
CA ARG A 350 -16.37 -9.29 6.90
C ARG A 350 -16.15 -10.08 8.18
N TYR A 351 -15.52 -11.24 8.09
CA TYR A 351 -15.12 -11.99 9.28
C TYR A 351 -13.82 -11.44 9.85
N ASP A 352 -13.66 -11.40 11.16
CA ASP A 352 -12.39 -11.01 11.79
C ASP A 352 -11.38 -12.16 11.87
N ASP A 353 -11.86 -13.42 11.84
CA ASP A 353 -11.06 -14.62 12.06
C ASP A 353 -11.10 -15.65 10.90
N PRO A 354 -10.04 -16.47 10.74
CA PRO A 354 -9.97 -17.47 9.67
C PRO A 354 -11.02 -18.60 9.77
N ALA A 355 -11.57 -18.84 10.96
CA ALA A 355 -12.63 -19.83 11.17
C ALA A 355 -14.03 -19.27 10.85
N ASN A 356 -14.13 -17.99 10.46
CA ASN A 356 -15.37 -17.29 10.11
C ASN A 356 -16.43 -17.36 11.23
N ARG A 357 -16.01 -17.16 12.47
CA ARG A 357 -16.90 -17.20 13.66
C ARG A 357 -17.29 -15.81 14.15
N ASN A 358 -16.45 -14.81 13.93
CA ASN A 358 -16.67 -13.44 14.35
C ASN A 358 -16.97 -12.55 13.15
N LEU A 359 -18.26 -12.21 12.94
CA LEU A 359 -18.70 -11.37 11.83
C LEU A 359 -18.74 -9.90 12.25
N LEU A 360 -17.93 -9.08 11.59
CA LEU A 360 -17.99 -7.63 11.71
C LEU A 360 -19.03 -7.07 10.74
N GLY A 361 -19.91 -6.21 11.26
CA GLY A 361 -20.92 -5.51 10.47
C GLY A 361 -20.31 -4.62 9.39
N GLY A 362 -21.09 -4.36 8.34
CA GLY A 362 -20.76 -3.33 7.36
C GLY A 362 -20.88 -1.93 7.94
N TYR A 363 -20.23 -0.96 7.30
CA TYR A 363 -20.26 0.44 7.71
C TYR A 363 -20.28 1.39 6.51
N GLY A 364 -20.72 2.62 6.75
CA GLY A 364 -20.75 3.69 5.77
C GLY A 364 -20.24 4.98 6.38
N LEU A 365 -19.34 5.67 5.68
CA LEU A 365 -18.78 6.94 6.07
C LEU A 365 -19.12 8.00 5.03
N VAL A 366 -19.34 9.23 5.50
CA VAL A 366 -19.50 10.41 4.65
C VAL A 366 -18.43 11.42 5.02
N ASN A 367 -17.73 11.91 4.01
CA ASN A 367 -16.68 12.93 4.16
C ASN A 367 -17.02 14.14 3.30
N LEU A 368 -16.61 15.32 3.74
CA LEU A 368 -16.79 16.58 3.03
C LEU A 368 -15.45 17.26 2.83
N TYR A 369 -15.26 17.85 1.66
CA TYR A 369 -14.09 18.63 1.30
C TYR A 369 -14.51 19.96 0.66
N ALA A 370 -13.87 21.03 1.09
CA ALA A 370 -14.02 22.36 0.51
C ALA A 370 -12.64 22.95 0.22
N ASP A 371 -12.46 23.51 -0.99
CA ASP A 371 -11.26 24.26 -1.40
C ASP A 371 -11.70 25.65 -1.84
N TYR A 372 -11.16 26.68 -1.21
CA TYR A 372 -11.47 28.07 -1.51
C TYR A 372 -10.22 28.81 -1.95
N ARG A 373 -10.21 29.25 -3.21
CA ARG A 373 -9.13 30.05 -3.78
C ARG A 373 -9.18 31.49 -3.27
N LEU A 374 -8.38 31.77 -2.24
CA LEU A 374 -8.20 33.10 -1.64
C LEU A 374 -7.62 34.09 -2.67
N GLN A 375 -6.52 33.71 -3.31
CA GLN A 375 -5.82 34.46 -4.36
C GLN A 375 -5.28 33.52 -5.44
N ARG A 376 -4.55 34.04 -6.44
CA ARG A 376 -4.01 33.23 -7.55
C ARG A 376 -3.17 32.05 -7.06
N ASP A 377 -2.33 32.30 -6.06
CA ASP A 377 -1.33 31.35 -5.57
C ASP A 377 -1.70 30.77 -4.19
N TRP A 378 -2.82 31.20 -3.59
CA TRP A 378 -3.23 30.83 -2.23
C TRP A 378 -4.63 30.21 -2.20
N ALA A 379 -4.77 29.07 -1.53
CA ALA A 379 -6.04 28.41 -1.26
C ALA A 379 -6.16 27.99 0.21
N LEU A 380 -7.36 28.09 0.77
CA LEU A 380 -7.75 27.51 2.05
C LEU A 380 -8.51 26.22 1.76
N PHE A 381 -8.19 25.12 2.45
CA PHE A 381 -8.96 23.89 2.36
C PHE A 381 -9.45 23.44 3.74
N VAL A 382 -10.61 22.80 3.73
CA VAL A 382 -11.22 22.16 4.90
C VAL A 382 -11.65 20.76 4.51
N ARG A 383 -11.31 19.77 5.33
CA ARG A 383 -11.77 18.38 5.19
C ARG A 383 -12.42 17.93 6.48
N ALA A 384 -13.67 17.48 6.42
CA ALA A 384 -14.37 16.84 7.52
C ALA A 384 -14.57 15.36 7.19
N ASN A 385 -14.02 14.46 8.01
CA ASN A 385 -14.15 13.02 7.84
C ASN A 385 -15.17 12.45 8.81
N ASN A 386 -15.85 11.38 8.38
CA ASN A 386 -16.85 10.66 9.18
C ASN A 386 -17.85 11.62 9.85
N ILE A 387 -18.50 12.48 9.04
CA ILE A 387 -19.27 13.64 9.56
C ILE A 387 -20.46 13.28 10.44
N PHE A 388 -20.90 12.02 10.40
CA PHE A 388 -21.98 11.48 11.23
C PHE A 388 -21.46 10.75 12.48
N ASP A 389 -20.16 10.83 12.75
CA ASP A 389 -19.48 10.18 13.87
C ASP A 389 -19.84 8.68 13.99
N LYS A 390 -19.88 8.00 12.84
CA LYS A 390 -20.23 6.58 12.80
C LYS A 390 -19.16 5.79 13.54
N TYR A 391 -19.56 5.08 14.59
CA TYR A 391 -18.73 4.03 15.18
C TYR A 391 -18.64 2.84 14.22
N TYR A 392 -17.42 2.39 13.98
CA TYR A 392 -17.11 1.20 13.21
C TYR A 392 -15.78 0.62 13.69
N GLU A 393 -15.57 -0.66 13.39
CA GLU A 393 -14.31 -1.36 13.67
C GLU A 393 -13.82 -1.93 12.35
N THR A 394 -12.51 -2.02 12.16
CA THR A 394 -11.87 -2.73 11.02
C THR A 394 -11.40 -4.12 11.43
N ILE A 395 -10.97 -4.24 12.69
CA ILE A 395 -10.58 -5.45 13.43
C ILE A 395 -11.38 -5.43 14.73
N ASP A 396 -11.84 -6.58 15.19
CA ASP A 396 -12.62 -6.68 16.42
C ASP A 396 -11.86 -6.06 17.61
N ASN A 397 -12.54 -5.21 18.39
CA ASN A 397 -11.99 -4.44 19.52
C ASN A 397 -10.89 -3.40 19.20
N TYR A 398 -10.61 -3.11 17.92
CA TYR A 398 -9.71 -2.02 17.55
C TYR A 398 -10.50 -0.76 17.19
N ALA A 399 -10.26 0.30 17.94
CA ALA A 399 -10.91 1.58 17.71
C ALA A 399 -10.48 2.21 16.38
N THR A 400 -11.43 2.89 15.75
CA THR A 400 -11.20 3.72 14.56
C THR A 400 -11.41 5.20 14.89
N ALA A 401 -10.97 6.08 13.99
CA ALA A 401 -11.17 7.51 14.15
C ALA A 401 -12.67 7.88 14.01
N GLY A 402 -13.17 8.65 14.98
CA GLY A 402 -14.48 9.29 14.90
C GLY A 402 -14.47 10.49 13.94
N ALA A 403 -15.49 11.34 14.06
CA ALA A 403 -15.58 12.59 13.31
C ALA A 403 -14.34 13.47 13.57
N ASN A 404 -13.71 13.97 12.51
CA ASN A 404 -12.53 14.83 12.63
C ASN A 404 -12.46 15.86 11.49
N VAL A 405 -11.80 16.99 11.75
CA VAL A 405 -11.69 18.11 10.81
C VAL A 405 -10.23 18.50 10.63
N PHE A 406 -9.80 18.63 9.38
CA PHE A 406 -8.53 19.19 8.98
C PHE A 406 -8.75 20.53 8.29
N VAL A 407 -7.91 21.50 8.62
CA VAL A 407 -7.88 22.83 7.98
C VAL A 407 -6.45 23.12 7.57
N GLY A 408 -6.25 23.63 6.36
CA GLY A 408 -4.91 23.98 5.89
C GLY A 408 -4.91 25.03 4.80
N VAL A 409 -3.74 25.64 4.60
CA VAL A 409 -3.50 26.65 3.57
C VAL A 409 -2.47 26.10 2.60
N ARG A 410 -2.74 26.23 1.31
CA ARG A 410 -1.85 25.82 0.22
C ARG A 410 -1.36 27.06 -0.52
N TYR A 411 -0.04 27.19 -0.61
CA TYR A 411 0.63 28.12 -1.50
C TYR A 411 1.22 27.36 -2.70
N ALA A 412 0.83 27.73 -3.91
CA ALA A 412 1.31 27.13 -5.15
C ALA A 412 1.53 28.25 -6.18
N PRO A 413 2.77 28.74 -6.37
CA PRO A 413 3.05 29.81 -7.32
C PRO A 413 2.73 29.33 -8.75
N ARG A 414 1.88 30.10 -9.45
CA ARG A 414 1.49 29.83 -10.84
C ARG A 414 2.11 30.79 -11.82
#